data_AF-A0A662LJ13-F1
#
_entry.id   AF-A0A662LJ13-F1
#
_cell.length_a   1.000
_cell.length_b   1.000
_cell.length_c   1.000
_cell.angle_alpha   90.00
_cell.angle_beta   90.00
_cell.angle_gamma   90.00
#
_symmetry.space_group_name_H-M   'P 1'
#
loop_
_entity.id
_entity.type
_entity.pdbx_description
1 polymer ?
#
loop_
_entity_poly.entity_id
_entity_poly.type
_entity_poly.pdbx_seq_one_letter_code
_entity_poly.pdbx_strand_id
1 'polypeptide(L)'
;MFCLPVVEINPWSSRIYEDYGRLMEEFGIEVFSKDIWEDLPKPQMLIRRGIVFGHRDFHRVKRAIKGKKPWAILTGLMPSGKMHLGHKMVIDQVRYYQD
;
A
#
# COMPACT_ATOMS: atom_id res chain seq x y z
N MET A 1 26.77 -22.91 -0.77
CA MET A 1 26.28 -21.54 -1.02
C MET A 1 25.23 -21.64 -2.12
N PHE A 2 23.96 -21.85 -1.75
CA PHE A 2 22.86 -21.90 -2.72
C PHE A 2 22.34 -20.48 -2.87
N CYS A 3 22.57 -19.87 -4.03
CA CYS A 3 21.91 -18.63 -4.40
C CYS A 3 20.46 -18.98 -4.75
N LEU A 4 19.51 -18.65 -3.87
CA LEU A 4 18.09 -18.78 -4.21
C LEU A 4 17.80 -17.84 -5.39
N PRO A 5 17.04 -18.28 -6.40
CA PRO A 5 16.73 -17.45 -7.56
C PRO A 5 16.02 -16.17 -7.10
N VAL A 6 16.55 -15.01 -7.50
CA VAL A 6 15.92 -13.71 -7.26
C VAL A 6 14.56 -13.73 -7.98
N VAL A 7 13.48 -13.71 -7.22
CA VAL A 7 12.13 -13.63 -7.79
C VAL A 7 11.96 -12.23 -8.38
N GLU A 8 11.90 -12.16 -9.71
CA GLU A 8 11.66 -10.90 -10.41
C GLU A 8 10.23 -10.43 -10.15
N ILE A 9 10.10 -9.26 -9.53
CA ILE A 9 8.81 -8.59 -9.32
C ILE A 9 8.59 -7.58 -10.43
N ASN A 10 7.49 -7.75 -11.15
CA ASN A 10 7.02 -6.78 -12.14
C ASN A 10 5.48 -6.73 -12.14
N PRO A 11 4.88 -5.70 -12.77
CA PRO A 11 3.42 -5.50 -12.77
C PRO A 11 2.58 -6.64 -13.38
N TRP A 12 3.19 -7.59 -14.08
CA TRP A 12 2.51 -8.71 -14.75
C TRP A 12 2.78 -10.07 -14.10
N SER A 13 3.67 -10.13 -13.10
CA SER A 13 4.03 -11.36 -12.40
C SER A 13 3.02 -11.71 -11.30
N SER A 14 2.75 -13.01 -11.10
CA SER A 14 1.86 -13.54 -10.06
C SER A 14 2.61 -14.34 -8.98
N ARG A 15 3.94 -14.23 -8.93
CA ARG A 15 4.77 -14.98 -7.99
C ARG A 15 4.65 -14.38 -6.59
N ILE A 16 4.51 -15.25 -5.59
CA ILE A 16 4.54 -14.87 -4.18
C ILE A 16 6.00 -14.64 -3.80
N TYR A 17 6.29 -13.49 -3.21
CA TYR A 17 7.62 -13.13 -2.72
C TYR A 17 7.69 -13.40 -1.22
N GLU A 18 8.78 -14.00 -0.75
CA GLU A 18 8.90 -14.42 0.65
C GLU A 18 9.53 -13.32 1.53
N ASP A 19 10.40 -12.47 0.98
CA ASP A 19 11.15 -11.44 1.74
C ASP A 19 10.71 -10.00 1.40
N TYR A 20 9.54 -9.60 1.89
CA TYR A 20 9.05 -8.24 1.70
C TYR A 20 9.98 -7.15 2.26
N GLY A 21 10.84 -7.47 3.24
CA GLY A 21 11.79 -6.52 3.83
C GLY A 21 12.84 -6.08 2.83
N ARG A 22 13.49 -7.04 2.17
CA ARG A 22 14.44 -6.77 1.09
C ARG A 22 13.80 -6.01 -0.07
N LEU A 23 12.57 -6.38 -0.46
CA LEU A 23 11.86 -5.70 -1.53
C LEU A 23 11.62 -4.22 -1.22
N MET A 24 11.26 -3.92 0.03
CA MET A 24 11.04 -2.54 0.46
C MET A 24 12.34 -1.74 0.39
N GLU A 25 13.47 -2.31 0.80
CA GLU A 25 14.78 -1.68 0.69
C GLU A 25 15.15 -1.38 -0.77
N GLU A 26 15.04 -2.38 -1.66
CA GLU A 26 15.36 -2.24 -3.08
C GLU A 26 14.48 -1.18 -3.78
N PHE A 27 13.21 -1.07 -3.38
CA PHE A 27 12.28 -0.10 -3.94
C PHE A 27 12.28 1.26 -3.23
N GLY A 28 13.01 1.43 -2.12
CA GLY A 28 12.98 2.65 -1.30
C GLY A 28 11.59 2.93 -0.70
N ILE A 29 10.96 1.89 -0.15
CA ILE A 29 9.67 1.95 0.53
C ILE A 29 9.91 1.96 2.04
N GLU A 30 9.34 2.95 2.71
CA GLU A 30 9.37 3.07 4.16
C GLU A 30 8.28 2.19 4.80
N VAL A 31 8.52 1.69 6.00
CA VAL A 31 7.54 0.90 6.75
C VAL A 31 6.38 1.80 7.18
N PHE A 32 5.14 1.37 6.91
CA PHE A 32 3.94 2.06 7.40
C PHE A 32 3.63 1.63 8.83
N SER A 33 4.50 2.04 9.74
CA SER A 33 4.44 1.71 11.16
C SER A 33 3.27 2.40 11.86
N LYS A 34 2.92 1.87 13.03
CA LYS A 34 1.74 2.31 13.81
C LYS A 34 1.77 3.81 14.13
N ASP A 35 2.92 4.35 14.49
CA ASP A 35 3.13 5.79 14.75
C ASP A 35 2.81 6.68 13.54
N ILE A 36 2.86 6.13 12.32
CA ILE A 36 2.55 6.87 11.10
C ILE A 36 1.04 6.90 10.84
N TRP A 37 0.30 5.82 11.12
CA TRP A 37 -1.12 5.73 10.73
C TRP A 37 -2.13 5.79 11.88
N GLU A 38 -1.72 5.64 13.14
CA GLU A 38 -2.66 5.48 14.27
C GLU A 38 -3.53 6.71 14.54
N ASP A 39 -3.04 7.90 14.22
CA ASP A 39 -3.72 9.19 14.40
C ASP A 39 -4.48 9.64 13.13
N LEU A 40 -4.56 8.80 12.09
CA LEU A 40 -5.46 9.04 10.98
C LEU A 40 -6.93 8.92 11.44
N PRO A 41 -7.87 9.65 10.81
CA PRO A 41 -9.29 9.45 11.08
C PRO A 41 -9.69 8.00 10.77
N LYS A 42 -10.26 7.30 11.76
CA LYS A 42 -10.82 5.94 11.63
C LYS A 42 -9.98 4.98 10.73
N PRO A 43 -8.71 4.70 11.06
CA PRO A 43 -7.80 3.98 10.16
C PRO A 43 -8.41 2.65 9.72
N GLN A 44 -8.51 2.38 8.42
CA GLN A 44 -9.24 1.22 7.92
C GLN A 44 -8.59 -0.14 8.30
N MET A 45 -9.33 -1.24 8.13
CA MET A 45 -8.86 -2.58 8.51
C MET A 45 -7.57 -3.02 7.81
N LEU A 46 -7.38 -2.70 6.53
CA LEU A 46 -6.18 -3.13 5.79
C LEU A 46 -4.91 -2.47 6.34
N ILE A 47 -5.02 -1.24 6.85
CA ILE A 47 -3.93 -0.55 7.55
C ILE A 47 -3.71 -1.19 8.91
N ARG A 48 -4.76 -1.30 9.74
CA ARG A 48 -4.67 -1.83 11.11
C ARG A 48 -4.15 -3.27 11.18
N ARG A 49 -4.35 -4.08 10.14
CA ARG A 49 -3.91 -5.48 10.05
C ARG A 49 -2.53 -5.65 9.40
N GLY A 50 -1.84 -4.56 9.04
CA GLY A 50 -0.53 -4.62 8.40
C GLY A 50 -0.55 -5.14 6.96
N ILE A 51 -1.71 -5.08 6.28
CA ILE A 51 -1.81 -5.44 4.86
C ILE A 51 -1.29 -4.29 3.99
N VAL A 52 -1.57 -3.05 4.39
CA VAL A 52 -0.82 -1.88 3.90
C VAL A 52 0.37 -1.69 4.84
N PHE A 53 1.53 -2.20 4.45
CA PHE A 53 2.73 -2.25 5.29
C PHE A 53 3.83 -1.28 4.86
N GLY A 54 3.69 -0.61 3.71
CA GLY A 54 4.72 0.29 3.18
C GLY A 54 4.15 1.55 2.56
N HIS A 55 4.95 2.62 2.54
CA HIS A 55 4.62 3.89 1.90
C HIS A 55 5.84 4.61 1.34
N ARG A 56 5.60 5.71 0.61
CA ARG A 56 6.59 6.76 0.34
C ARG A 56 5.96 8.10 0.62
N ASP A 57 6.67 8.97 1.34
CA ASP A 57 6.29 10.38 1.50
C ASP A 57 4.89 10.61 2.14
N PHE A 58 4.29 9.59 2.78
CA PHE A 58 2.92 9.63 3.28
C PHE A 58 2.69 10.74 4.33
N HIS A 59 3.74 11.13 5.05
CA HIS A 59 3.68 12.25 5.99
C HIS A 59 3.15 13.54 5.35
N ARG A 60 3.38 13.77 4.04
CA ARG A 60 2.85 14.93 3.31
C ARG A 60 1.33 14.89 3.22
N VAL A 61 0.77 13.73 2.87
CA VAL A 61 -0.67 13.49 2.78
C VAL A 61 -1.30 13.53 4.18
N LYS A 62 -0.70 12.86 5.16
CA LYS A 62 -1.12 12.91 6.58
C LYS A 62 -1.22 14.36 7.09
N ARG A 63 -0.24 15.21 6.80
CA ARG A 63 -0.29 16.64 7.17
C ARG A 63 -1.45 17.38 6.48
N ALA A 64 -1.74 17.06 5.22
CA ALA A 64 -2.88 17.65 4.51
C ALA A 64 -4.22 17.22 5.12
N ILE A 65 -4.39 15.92 5.41
CA ILE A 65 -5.57 15.36 6.09
C ILE A 65 -5.79 16.06 7.44
N LYS A 66 -4.77 16.06 8.31
CA LYS A 66 -4.88 16.68 9.64
C LYS A 66 -5.07 18.19 9.60
N GLY A 67 -4.44 18.85 8.61
CA GLY A 67 -4.55 20.28 8.40
C GLY A 67 -5.77 20.74 7.62
N LYS A 68 -6.69 19.82 7.25
CA LYS A 68 -7.85 20.09 6.38
C LYS A 68 -7.48 20.85 5.09
N LYS A 69 -6.31 20.54 4.52
CA LYS A 69 -5.84 21.14 3.27
C LYS A 69 -6.28 20.27 2.09
N PRO A 70 -6.41 20.82 0.87
CA PRO A 70 -6.68 20.01 -0.32
C PRO A 70 -5.58 18.97 -0.59
N TRP A 71 -5.99 17.78 -1.00
CA TRP A 71 -5.14 16.70 -1.49
C TRP A 71 -6.01 15.80 -2.39
N ALA A 72 -5.38 14.87 -3.12
CA ALA A 72 -6.08 13.96 -4.01
C ALA A 72 -5.52 12.55 -3.90
N ILE A 73 -6.37 11.56 -4.17
CA ILE A 73 -5.99 10.16 -4.36
C ILE A 73 -6.18 9.79 -5.82
N LEU A 74 -5.23 9.03 -6.35
CA LEU A 74 -5.28 8.48 -7.70
C LEU A 74 -4.93 7.00 -7.64
N THR A 75 -5.74 6.17 -8.28
CA THR A 75 -5.45 4.76 -8.49
C THR A 75 -5.87 4.34 -9.89
N GLY A 76 -5.34 3.22 -10.37
CA GLY A 76 -5.78 2.55 -11.60
C GLY A 76 -6.35 1.18 -11.29
N LEU A 77 -7.37 0.76 -12.07
CA LEU A 77 -7.88 -0.61 -12.09
C LEU A 77 -7.95 -1.04 -13.55
N MET A 78 -7.14 -2.00 -13.95
CA MET A 78 -7.13 -2.53 -15.32
C MET A 78 -8.34 -3.47 -15.51
N PRO A 79 -9.20 -3.26 -16.51
CA PRO A 79 -10.34 -4.15 -16.79
C PRO A 79 -9.87 -5.41 -17.53
N SER A 80 -9.15 -6.29 -16.83
CA SER A 80 -8.55 -7.51 -17.38
C SER A 80 -9.43 -8.76 -17.25
N GLY A 81 -10.63 -8.65 -16.65
CA GLY A 81 -11.54 -9.76 -16.44
C GLY A 81 -12.57 -9.50 -15.34
N LYS A 82 -13.10 -10.58 -14.75
CA LYS A 82 -14.05 -10.48 -13.63
C LYS A 82 -13.35 -9.95 -12.38
N MET A 83 -14.01 -9.02 -11.69
CA MET A 83 -13.54 -8.55 -10.39
C MET A 83 -13.53 -9.67 -9.35
N HIS A 84 -12.61 -9.56 -8.39
CA HIS A 84 -12.45 -10.50 -7.29
C HIS A 84 -12.00 -9.74 -6.03
N LEU A 85 -11.90 -10.42 -4.89
CA LEU A 85 -11.63 -9.79 -3.60
C LEU A 85 -10.30 -9.02 -3.54
N GLY A 86 -9.27 -9.46 -4.26
CA GLY A 86 -8.05 -8.66 -4.44
C GLY A 86 -8.28 -7.26 -5.04
N HIS A 87 -9.13 -7.13 -6.05
CA HIS A 87 -9.52 -5.82 -6.61
C HIS A 87 -10.29 -4.96 -5.60
N LYS A 88 -11.14 -5.59 -4.77
CA LYS A 88 -11.89 -4.90 -3.73
C LYS A 88 -10.96 -4.21 -2.72
N MET A 89 -9.81 -4.80 -2.40
CA MET A 89 -8.86 -4.22 -1.45
C MET A 89 -8.39 -2.83 -1.88
N VAL A 90 -8.14 -2.62 -3.18
CA VAL A 90 -7.77 -1.31 -3.74
C VAL A 90 -8.94 -0.32 -3.64
N ILE A 91 -10.16 -0.76 -3.93
CA ILE A 91 -11.36 0.07 -3.83
C ILE A 91 -11.62 0.50 -2.38
N ASP A 92 -11.42 -0.40 -1.42
CA ASP A 92 -11.54 -0.10 0.00
C ASP A 92 -10.53 0.97 0.46
N GLN A 93 -9.31 0.99 -0.11
CA GLN A 93 -8.35 2.08 0.09
C GLN A 93 -8.88 3.41 -0.43
N VAL A 94 -9.36 3.43 -1.68
CA VAL A 94 -9.88 4.67 -2.29
C VAL A 94 -11.02 5.23 -1.45
N ARG A 95 -11.98 4.38 -1.09
CA ARG A 95 -13.13 4.78 -0.27
C ARG A 95 -12.70 5.32 1.08
N TYR A 96 -11.78 4.64 1.78
CA TYR A 96 -11.27 5.11 3.07
C TYR A 96 -10.70 6.54 3.02
N TYR A 97 -10.04 6.89 1.93
CA TYR A 97 -9.44 8.20 1.73
C TYR A 97 -10.41 9.25 1.18
N GLN A 98 -11.54 8.84 0.61
CA GLN A 98 -12.57 9.75 0.09
C GLN A 98 -13.66 10.10 1.12
N ASP A 99 -13.98 9.17 2.02
CA ASP A 99 -15.01 9.31 3.07
C ASP A 99 -14.50 10.15 4.27
#